data_AF-S9P9D5-F1
#
_entry.id   AF-S9P9D5-F1
#
_cell.length_a   1.000
_cell.length_b   1.000
_cell.length_c   1.000
_cell.angle_alpha   90.00
_cell.angle_beta   90.00
_cell.angle_gamma   90.00
#
_symmetry.space_group_name_H-M   'P 1'
#
loop_
_entity.id
_entity.type
_entity.pdbx_description
1 polymer ?
#
loop_
_entity_poly.entity_id
_entity_poly.type
_entity_poly.pdbx_seq_one_letter_code
_entity_poly.pdbx_strand_id
1 'polypeptide(L)'
;MESAATLHHRATPSMSHPKRSPFLDALPMAALLLSACDPEASLQEPRASTQDAQVLDALASCPEDFVLNGAQCTRVSYTQTLEPVADAYVSSSAPGTNYGSSGELIVDRSFNETFLRFDLSSLPPNVRVKSVKLSATAYTGFAWGGDGSVYTYFVPDDSWAENTVTWNTKPAVSGDALGSWWLWYNDNIGDQVGSNSSSALIPVVQAELSGDRQISLRLNSPGYRTNYRSREYTNASQRPKLQVTYDWVTTLEPVADAYVSSSFPTANYGSSGELIVDRSFNETFLRFDLSSLPASAKATATTLSATAYTGFAQGGDGNVYTYFVPDDSWAENTVTWNTRPAVSGDALGSWWLWYDGTANDQVGSNSSPALLSAVQGELARDRKVSLRLNSPGYRTNYRSREYANANQRPKLQIAYIIPAAVTLTPSADAYVSSSAPDSNYGSSSELIVDRSFNETFLRFDLNGLPSNVRIKSVKLSATAYTGYAWGGDGSVYTYFVSDDAWGENTLTWNTKPAVLGNALGSWWLWYNDNIGDQVGSNSSPDLIPVAQAELSGDHQISFRLNSWGYRTNYRSREYTNANQRPQLELVLE
;
A
#
# COMPACT_ATOMS: atom_id res chain seq x y z
N MET A 1 34.26 -59.49 22.69
CA MET A 1 34.62 -60.87 22.29
C MET A 1 33.34 -61.50 21.78
N GLU A 2 33.07 -61.34 20.49
CA GLU A 2 31.87 -61.85 19.81
C GLU A 2 32.26 -62.97 18.85
N SER A 3 31.50 -64.06 18.91
CA SER A 3 31.44 -65.22 18.01
C SER A 3 30.10 -65.89 18.38
N ALA A 4 29.20 -66.37 17.52
CA ALA A 4 29.27 -66.99 16.20
C ALA A 4 27.84 -66.90 15.57
N ALA A 5 27.64 -66.69 14.26
CA ALA A 5 27.42 -67.70 13.20
C ALA A 5 26.15 -68.59 13.36
N THR A 6 25.30 -69.00 12.39
CA THR A 6 25.21 -68.87 10.90
C THR A 6 24.04 -69.77 10.36
N LEU A 7 23.40 -69.41 9.22
CA LEU A 7 22.69 -70.20 8.14
C LEU A 7 21.40 -71.04 8.41
N HIS A 8 20.25 -70.71 7.77
CA HIS A 8 19.64 -71.24 6.50
C HIS A 8 18.87 -72.58 6.55
N HIS A 9 17.58 -72.60 6.15
CA HIS A 9 17.06 -73.37 4.99
C HIS A 9 15.56 -73.17 4.69
N ARG A 10 15.22 -73.21 3.39
CA ARG A 10 13.88 -73.25 2.77
C ARG A 10 13.42 -74.71 2.60
N ALA A 11 12.11 -74.99 2.71
CA ALA A 11 11.30 -75.81 1.76
C ALA A 11 9.81 -75.93 2.18
N THR A 12 8.93 -76.01 1.18
CA THR A 12 7.44 -76.04 1.05
C THR A 12 6.79 -77.44 1.30
N PRO A 13 5.50 -77.79 0.94
CA PRO A 13 4.13 -77.20 1.02
C PRO A 13 2.98 -78.20 1.48
N SER A 14 1.69 -77.75 1.50
CA SER A 14 0.46 -78.41 0.92
C SER A 14 -0.79 -78.80 1.81
N MET A 15 -1.99 -78.35 1.33
CA MET A 15 -3.40 -78.90 1.38
C MET A 15 -4.19 -79.07 2.72
N SER A 16 -5.53 -78.93 2.86
CA SER A 16 -6.70 -78.51 2.02
C SER A 16 -8.05 -78.50 2.83
N HIS A 17 -8.87 -77.43 2.69
CA HIS A 17 -10.39 -77.30 2.65
C HIS A 17 -11.36 -77.79 3.78
N PRO A 18 -12.68 -77.37 3.86
CA PRO A 18 -13.49 -76.33 3.14
C PRO A 18 -14.60 -75.51 3.92
N LYS A 19 -15.19 -74.45 3.25
CA LYS A 19 -16.60 -73.90 3.20
C LYS A 19 -17.31 -73.34 4.48
N ARG A 20 -18.24 -72.36 4.52
CA ARG A 20 -19.11 -71.55 3.60
C ARG A 20 -19.82 -70.39 4.40
N SER A 21 -20.18 -69.25 3.80
CA SER A 21 -21.18 -68.23 4.28
C SER A 21 -22.65 -68.72 4.04
N PRO A 22 -23.77 -68.10 4.55
CA PRO A 22 -24.27 -66.73 4.23
C PRO A 22 -25.15 -65.97 5.29
N PHE A 23 -25.49 -64.68 5.00
CA PHE A 23 -26.69 -63.85 5.28
C PHE A 23 -27.53 -63.99 6.59
N LEU A 24 -27.85 -62.87 7.27
CA LEU A 24 -29.20 -62.22 7.40
C LEU A 24 -29.28 -61.20 8.57
N ASP A 25 -30.13 -60.19 8.35
CA ASP A 25 -30.64 -59.17 9.28
C ASP A 25 -31.18 -59.72 10.63
N ALA A 26 -31.02 -58.93 11.70
CA ALA A 26 -32.09 -58.54 12.65
C ALA A 26 -31.52 -57.93 13.95
N LEU A 27 -31.79 -56.64 14.18
CA LEU A 27 -31.99 -56.05 15.53
C LEU A 27 -33.27 -56.66 16.17
N PRO A 28 -33.53 -56.64 17.50
CA PRO A 28 -33.27 -55.51 18.42
C PRO A 28 -33.06 -55.88 19.93
N MET A 29 -33.15 -54.83 20.78
CA MET A 29 -33.59 -54.80 22.19
C MET A 29 -32.59 -55.09 23.33
N ALA A 30 -32.03 -53.98 23.81
CA ALA A 30 -32.17 -53.42 25.16
C ALA A 30 -32.24 -54.38 26.38
N ALA A 31 -31.26 -54.21 27.28
CA ALA A 31 -31.42 -54.42 28.71
C ALA A 31 -30.67 -53.32 29.50
N LEU A 32 -31.43 -52.57 30.31
CA LEU A 32 -30.97 -51.65 31.34
C LEU A 32 -30.18 -52.40 32.44
N LEU A 33 -29.16 -51.76 33.04
CA LEU A 33 -29.20 -51.28 34.43
C LEU A 33 -27.85 -50.65 34.87
N LEU A 34 -28.01 -49.59 35.67
CA LEU A 34 -27.04 -48.65 36.24
C LEU A 34 -25.88 -49.28 37.04
N SER A 35 -24.70 -48.65 36.99
CA SER A 35 -23.84 -48.44 38.18
C SER A 35 -22.77 -47.35 37.97
N ALA A 36 -22.93 -46.26 38.72
CA ALA A 36 -21.95 -45.34 39.36
C ALA A 36 -20.65 -44.88 38.67
N CYS A 37 -20.48 -43.54 38.75
CA CYS A 37 -19.32 -42.66 38.62
C CYS A 37 -17.90 -43.25 38.61
N ASP A 38 -17.08 -42.72 37.69
CA ASP A 38 -15.77 -42.12 38.04
C ASP A 38 -15.46 -40.94 37.09
N PRO A 39 -15.06 -39.75 37.58
CA PRO A 39 -14.80 -38.57 36.74
C PRO A 39 -13.30 -38.33 36.60
N GLU A 40 -12.68 -38.78 35.51
CA GLU A 40 -11.35 -38.29 35.11
C GLU A 40 -11.09 -38.66 33.64
N ALA A 41 -11.67 -37.88 32.72
CA ALA A 41 -11.24 -37.84 31.34
C ALA A 41 -10.94 -36.39 31.00
N SER A 42 -9.65 -36.07 30.98
CA SER A 42 -9.08 -34.82 30.49
C SER A 42 -9.74 -34.37 29.18
N LEU A 43 -10.61 -33.37 29.26
CA LEU A 43 -11.00 -32.56 28.12
C LEU A 43 -9.85 -31.59 27.86
N GLN A 44 -8.96 -32.02 26.98
CA GLN A 44 -7.95 -31.18 26.37
C GLN A 44 -8.67 -30.03 25.66
N GLU A 45 -8.39 -28.80 26.09
CA GLU A 45 -8.90 -27.57 25.47
C GLU A 45 -8.70 -27.60 23.95
N PRO A 46 -9.62 -27.04 23.14
CA PRO A 46 -9.25 -26.59 21.81
C PRO A 46 -8.33 -25.39 22.00
N ARG A 47 -7.01 -25.62 22.03
CA ARG A 47 -6.04 -24.54 21.80
C ARG A 47 -6.45 -23.85 20.51
N ALA A 48 -6.61 -22.53 20.57
CA ALA A 48 -6.69 -21.68 19.38
C ALA A 48 -5.63 -22.16 18.37
N SER A 49 -6.05 -22.34 17.12
CA SER A 49 -5.12 -22.77 16.09
C SER A 49 -3.93 -21.79 16.09
N THR A 50 -2.72 -22.28 15.86
CA THR A 50 -1.52 -21.43 15.74
C THR A 50 -1.65 -20.36 14.65
N GLN A 51 -2.69 -20.44 13.82
CA GLN A 51 -3.03 -19.50 12.76
C GLN A 51 -3.79 -18.26 13.29
N ASP A 52 -4.65 -18.40 14.30
CA ASP A 52 -5.42 -17.28 14.87
C ASP A 52 -4.55 -16.38 15.77
N ALA A 53 -3.60 -16.96 16.51
CA ALA A 53 -2.62 -16.21 17.29
C ALA A 53 -1.60 -15.47 16.39
N GLN A 54 -1.27 -16.02 15.21
CA GLN A 54 -0.38 -15.37 14.24
C GLN A 54 -1.02 -14.15 13.56
N VAL A 55 -2.35 -14.15 13.37
CA VAL A 55 -3.07 -13.00 12.81
C VAL A 55 -3.14 -11.85 13.83
N LEU A 56 -3.29 -12.15 15.12
CA LEU A 56 -3.30 -11.15 16.21
C LEU A 56 -1.92 -10.50 16.45
N ASP A 57 -0.81 -11.25 16.33
CA ASP A 57 0.55 -10.68 16.37
C ASP A 57 0.92 -9.92 15.07
N ALA A 58 0.38 -10.33 13.92
CA ALA A 58 0.53 -9.59 12.65
C ALA A 58 -0.24 -8.25 12.66
N LEU A 59 -1.38 -8.18 13.36
CA LEU A 59 -2.17 -6.96 13.54
C LEU A 59 -1.43 -5.87 14.34
N ALA A 60 -0.53 -6.24 15.26
CA ALA A 60 0.24 -5.30 16.09
C ALA A 60 1.60 -4.91 15.48
N SER A 61 2.09 -5.63 14.47
CA SER A 61 3.42 -5.45 13.88
C SER A 61 3.41 -4.86 12.47
N CYS A 62 2.23 -4.66 11.87
CA CYS A 62 2.11 -4.09 10.53
C CYS A 62 2.35 -2.57 10.57
N PRO A 63 3.39 -2.06 9.90
CA PRO A 63 3.62 -0.62 9.83
C PRO A 63 2.45 0.07 9.14
N GLU A 64 2.12 1.31 9.53
CA GLU A 64 0.94 2.04 9.02
C GLU A 64 0.94 2.29 7.50
N ASP A 65 2.08 2.14 6.81
CA ASP A 65 2.21 2.19 5.35
C ASP A 65 1.98 0.84 4.66
N PHE A 66 1.59 -0.19 5.41
CA PHE A 66 1.31 -1.54 4.93
C PHE A 66 -0.15 -1.93 5.17
N VAL A 67 -0.74 -2.63 4.19
CA VAL A 67 -2.06 -3.28 4.28
C VAL A 67 -1.84 -4.75 4.62
N LEU A 68 -2.62 -5.25 5.58
CA LEU A 68 -2.69 -6.68 5.89
C LEU A 68 -3.42 -7.42 4.77
N ASN A 69 -2.71 -8.29 4.05
CA ASN A 69 -3.30 -9.27 3.16
C ASN A 69 -3.11 -10.67 3.79
N GLY A 70 -4.11 -11.14 4.54
CA GLY A 70 -3.96 -12.33 5.38
C GLY A 70 -2.97 -12.07 6.52
N ALA A 71 -1.95 -12.92 6.68
CA ALA A 71 -0.90 -12.78 7.70
C ALA A 71 0.35 -12.02 7.20
N GLN A 72 0.27 -11.29 6.09
CA GLN A 72 1.40 -10.58 5.48
C GLN A 72 1.11 -9.09 5.35
N CYS A 73 2.03 -8.28 5.86
CA CYS A 73 2.06 -6.85 5.65
C CYS A 73 2.57 -6.54 4.24
N THR A 74 1.74 -5.93 3.41
CA THR A 74 2.12 -5.49 2.06
C THR A 74 2.08 -3.98 1.97
N ARG A 75 3.17 -3.33 1.52
CA ARG A 75 3.20 -1.87 1.43
C ARG A 75 2.12 -1.36 0.49
N VAL A 76 1.41 -0.30 0.86
CA VAL A 76 0.47 0.38 -0.04
C VAL A 76 1.24 0.79 -1.30
N SER A 77 0.69 0.46 -2.45
CA SER A 77 1.27 0.80 -3.76
C SER A 77 0.15 1.03 -4.75
N TYR A 78 0.32 2.04 -5.61
CA TYR A 78 -0.62 2.34 -6.69
C TYR A 78 -0.09 1.72 -7.96
N THR A 79 -0.93 0.97 -8.67
CA THR A 79 -0.54 0.35 -9.94
C THR A 79 -1.59 0.66 -11.00
N GLN A 80 -1.14 1.29 -12.09
CA GLN A 80 -1.96 1.45 -13.29
C GLN A 80 -1.58 0.36 -14.29
N THR A 81 -2.58 -0.33 -14.86
CA THR A 81 -2.39 -1.22 -16.00
C THR A 81 -2.86 -0.51 -17.27
N LEU A 82 -2.00 -0.49 -18.29
CA LEU A 82 -2.24 0.16 -19.58
C LEU A 82 -2.24 -0.89 -20.69
N GLU A 83 -3.24 -0.82 -21.58
CA GLU A 83 -3.22 -1.53 -22.86
C GLU A 83 -2.49 -0.66 -23.90
N PRO A 84 -1.85 -1.27 -24.92
CA PRO A 84 -1.24 -0.50 -26.00
C PRO A 84 -2.32 0.31 -26.75
N VAL A 85 -1.98 1.55 -27.09
CA VAL A 85 -2.78 2.39 -27.99
C VAL A 85 -2.43 2.18 -29.46
N ALA A 86 -1.30 1.52 -29.73
CA ALA A 86 -0.90 1.03 -31.03
C ALA A 86 0.05 -0.17 -30.87
N ASP A 87 -0.09 -1.19 -31.70
CA ASP A 87 0.91 -2.24 -31.89
C ASP A 87 1.05 -2.68 -33.35
N ALA A 88 2.26 -3.07 -33.73
CA ALA A 88 2.51 -3.65 -35.05
C ALA A 88 3.78 -4.47 -35.02
N TYR A 89 3.85 -5.52 -35.84
CA TYR A 89 5.14 -6.06 -36.22
C TYR A 89 5.53 -5.58 -37.62
N VAL A 90 6.82 -5.50 -37.88
CA VAL A 90 7.39 -5.15 -39.18
C VAL A 90 8.29 -6.27 -39.65
N SER A 91 8.32 -6.52 -40.97
CA SER A 91 9.10 -7.62 -41.53
C SER A 91 10.08 -7.17 -42.61
N SER A 92 11.35 -7.49 -42.46
CA SER A 92 12.37 -7.24 -43.49
C SER A 92 12.15 -8.08 -44.75
N SER A 93 11.44 -9.20 -44.63
CA SER A 93 11.05 -10.08 -45.74
C SER A 93 9.96 -9.47 -46.64
N ALA A 94 9.19 -8.50 -46.12
CA ALA A 94 8.13 -7.80 -46.84
C ALA A 94 8.14 -6.32 -46.44
N PRO A 95 9.16 -5.55 -46.85
CA PRO A 95 9.52 -4.33 -46.14
C PRO A 95 8.58 -3.14 -46.33
N GLY A 96 7.70 -3.19 -47.34
CA GLY A 96 6.64 -2.20 -47.58
C GLY A 96 5.26 -2.61 -47.08
N THR A 97 5.13 -3.77 -46.43
CA THR A 97 3.85 -4.28 -45.93
C THR A 97 3.62 -3.80 -44.50
N ASN A 98 2.41 -3.29 -44.23
CA ASN A 98 1.95 -2.97 -42.89
C ASN A 98 1.22 -4.17 -42.29
N TYR A 99 1.45 -4.42 -40.99
CA TYR A 99 0.82 -5.49 -40.23
C TYR A 99 0.08 -4.99 -38.98
N GLY A 100 -0.29 -3.70 -38.92
CA GLY A 100 -0.90 -3.09 -37.74
C GLY A 100 -2.34 -3.54 -37.44
N SER A 101 -2.98 -4.32 -38.33
CA SER A 101 -4.29 -4.94 -38.06
C SER A 101 -4.19 -6.45 -37.83
N SER A 102 -2.98 -6.99 -37.68
CA SER A 102 -2.74 -8.41 -37.45
C SER A 102 -3.14 -8.78 -36.02
N GLY A 103 -3.87 -9.89 -35.85
CA GLY A 103 -4.19 -10.45 -34.52
C GLY A 103 -2.99 -11.08 -33.78
N GLU A 104 -1.82 -11.08 -34.41
CA GLU A 104 -0.54 -11.56 -33.86
C GLU A 104 0.58 -10.53 -34.02
N LEU A 105 1.52 -10.53 -33.07
CA LEU A 105 2.77 -9.80 -33.12
C LEU A 105 3.94 -10.78 -33.19
N ILE A 106 4.82 -10.64 -34.18
CA ILE A 106 5.93 -11.57 -34.39
C ILE A 106 7.24 -10.91 -33.99
N VAL A 107 7.91 -11.51 -33.01
CA VAL A 107 9.31 -11.21 -32.68
C VAL A 107 10.15 -12.35 -33.21
N ASP A 108 11.13 -12.06 -34.05
CA ASP A 108 11.96 -13.08 -34.70
C ASP A 108 13.43 -12.66 -34.81
N ARG A 109 14.32 -13.65 -34.86
CA ARG A 109 15.77 -13.48 -34.94
C ARG A 109 16.29 -12.77 -36.19
N SER A 110 15.55 -12.83 -37.30
CA SER A 110 16.09 -12.43 -38.60
C SER A 110 15.21 -11.45 -39.34
N PHE A 111 13.89 -11.56 -39.18
CA PHE A 111 12.99 -10.84 -40.07
C PHE A 111 12.04 -9.89 -39.36
N ASN A 112 11.65 -10.15 -38.11
CA ASN A 112 10.52 -9.45 -37.49
C ASN A 112 10.88 -8.74 -36.19
N GLU A 113 10.42 -7.50 -36.08
CA GLU A 113 10.47 -6.68 -34.88
C GLU A 113 9.05 -6.23 -34.55
N THR A 114 8.72 -6.16 -33.26
CA THR A 114 7.41 -5.71 -32.78
C THR A 114 7.55 -4.34 -32.14
N PHE A 115 6.59 -3.46 -32.37
CA PHE A 115 6.47 -2.14 -31.77
C PHE A 115 5.18 -2.06 -30.96
N LEU A 116 5.26 -1.48 -29.77
CA LEU A 116 4.14 -1.22 -28.86
C LEU A 116 4.20 0.25 -28.45
N ARG A 117 3.07 0.97 -28.48
CA ARG A 117 2.96 2.31 -27.89
C ARG A 117 1.88 2.33 -26.84
N PHE A 118 2.17 2.93 -25.69
CA PHE A 118 1.23 3.12 -24.58
C PHE A 118 1.00 4.60 -24.35
N ASP A 119 -0.23 4.94 -23.95
CA ASP A 119 -0.58 6.28 -23.46
C ASP A 119 -0.46 6.28 -21.93
N LEU A 120 0.38 7.15 -21.41
CA LEU A 120 0.65 7.31 -19.97
C LEU A 120 -0.26 8.36 -19.34
N SER A 121 -1.17 9.00 -20.10
CA SER A 121 -1.99 10.13 -19.64
C SER A 121 -2.98 9.79 -18.52
N SER A 122 -3.31 8.51 -18.33
CA SER A 122 -4.13 8.07 -17.21
C SER A 122 -3.39 8.02 -15.87
N LEU A 123 -2.05 8.13 -15.88
CA LEU A 123 -1.26 8.26 -14.66
C LEU A 123 -1.39 9.69 -14.10
N PRO A 124 -1.52 9.87 -12.77
CA PRO A 124 -1.61 11.19 -12.17
C PRO A 124 -0.38 12.08 -12.48
N PRO A 125 -0.51 13.42 -12.45
CA PRO A 125 0.64 14.31 -12.53
C PRO A 125 1.55 14.15 -11.30
N ASN A 126 2.82 14.51 -11.44
CA ASN A 126 3.81 14.55 -10.36
C ASN A 126 3.97 13.21 -9.64
N VAL A 127 3.99 12.11 -10.39
CA VAL A 127 4.27 10.78 -9.84
C VAL A 127 5.74 10.41 -10.03
N ARG A 128 6.25 9.64 -9.08
CA ARG A 128 7.53 8.94 -9.15
C ARG A 128 7.27 7.47 -9.45
N VAL A 129 7.83 6.99 -10.54
CA VAL A 129 7.75 5.59 -10.96
C VAL A 129 8.57 4.72 -10.00
N LYS A 130 7.93 3.70 -9.43
CA LYS A 130 8.53 2.76 -8.49
C LYS A 130 8.94 1.45 -9.15
N SER A 131 8.11 0.95 -10.06
CA SER A 131 8.42 -0.19 -10.90
C SER A 131 7.56 -0.15 -12.16
N VAL A 132 8.05 -0.85 -13.18
CA VAL A 132 7.37 -1.01 -14.46
C VAL A 132 7.43 -2.48 -14.81
N LYS A 133 6.33 -3.04 -15.30
CA LYS A 133 6.25 -4.39 -15.83
C LYS A 133 5.59 -4.36 -17.20
N LEU A 134 6.36 -4.66 -18.24
CA LEU A 134 5.83 -4.96 -19.57
C LEU A 134 5.55 -6.46 -19.67
N SER A 135 4.35 -6.84 -20.10
CA SER A 135 3.99 -8.24 -20.31
C SER A 135 3.23 -8.47 -21.61
N ALA A 136 3.43 -9.62 -22.24
CA ALA A 136 2.70 -10.04 -23.43
C ALA A 136 2.47 -11.56 -23.40
N THR A 137 1.29 -12.01 -23.85
CA THR A 137 0.98 -13.43 -23.97
C THR A 137 1.45 -13.97 -25.31
N ALA A 138 2.43 -14.87 -25.27
CA ALA A 138 2.83 -15.71 -26.41
C ALA A 138 1.90 -16.92 -26.50
N TYR A 139 1.65 -17.42 -27.71
CA TYR A 139 0.86 -18.65 -27.90
C TYR A 139 1.58 -19.72 -28.74
N THR A 140 2.64 -19.35 -29.44
CA THR A 140 3.49 -20.26 -30.20
C THR A 140 4.85 -19.62 -30.52
N GLY A 141 5.78 -20.40 -31.04
CA GLY A 141 7.12 -19.95 -31.41
C GLY A 141 8.05 -21.13 -31.73
N PHE A 142 9.33 -20.81 -31.94
CA PHE A 142 10.36 -21.83 -32.15
C PHE A 142 11.72 -21.40 -31.57
N ALA A 143 12.34 -22.33 -30.85
CA ALA A 143 13.64 -22.17 -30.20
C ALA A 143 14.75 -22.89 -30.99
N TRP A 144 15.60 -22.14 -31.69
CA TRP A 144 16.77 -22.69 -32.42
C TRP A 144 18.03 -22.90 -31.56
N GLY A 145 17.93 -22.73 -30.24
CA GLY A 145 19.08 -22.67 -29.32
C GLY A 145 19.82 -21.33 -29.35
N GLY A 146 20.69 -21.09 -28.36
CA GLY A 146 21.37 -19.80 -28.17
C GLY A 146 20.57 -18.82 -27.29
N ASP A 147 20.79 -17.52 -27.47
CA ASP A 147 20.05 -16.49 -26.75
C ASP A 147 18.66 -16.27 -27.35
N GLY A 148 17.67 -16.93 -26.76
CA GLY A 148 16.27 -16.81 -27.14
C GLY A 148 15.50 -15.68 -26.46
N SER A 149 16.19 -14.79 -25.74
CA SER A 149 15.51 -13.74 -24.98
C SER A 149 14.83 -12.75 -25.92
N VAL A 150 13.70 -12.19 -25.48
CA VAL A 150 13.07 -11.04 -26.10
C VAL A 150 13.47 -9.80 -25.33
N TYR A 151 14.25 -8.95 -25.97
CA TYR A 151 14.75 -7.70 -25.43
C TYR A 151 13.81 -6.56 -25.75
N THR A 152 13.59 -5.69 -24.75
CA THR A 152 12.82 -4.45 -24.89
C THR A 152 13.77 -3.29 -25.14
N TYR A 153 13.44 -2.40 -26.07
CA TYR A 153 14.22 -1.20 -26.36
C TYR A 153 13.31 0.03 -26.39
N PHE A 154 13.85 1.17 -25.98
CA PHE A 154 13.15 2.45 -26.08
C PHE A 154 13.12 2.94 -27.54
N VAL A 155 11.97 3.48 -27.95
CA VAL A 155 11.76 4.12 -29.26
C VAL A 155 11.37 5.58 -29.00
N PRO A 156 12.27 6.57 -29.22
CA PRO A 156 11.99 7.97 -28.92
C PRO A 156 11.02 8.68 -29.87
N ASP A 157 10.68 8.06 -30.99
CA ASP A 157 9.76 8.61 -31.98
C ASP A 157 8.38 7.98 -31.79
N ASP A 158 7.47 8.71 -31.17
CA ASP A 158 6.08 8.32 -30.97
C ASP A 158 5.17 8.68 -32.16
N SER A 159 5.69 9.24 -33.26
CA SER A 159 4.87 9.67 -34.40
C SER A 159 4.44 8.54 -35.33
N TRP A 160 4.97 7.32 -35.16
CA TRP A 160 4.57 6.18 -35.97
C TRP A 160 3.09 5.85 -35.78
N ALA A 161 2.42 5.45 -36.87
CA ALA A 161 1.03 5.03 -36.84
C ALA A 161 0.91 3.54 -37.14
N GLU A 162 0.11 2.86 -36.32
CA GLU A 162 -0.20 1.42 -36.39
C GLU A 162 -0.50 0.95 -37.82
N ASN A 163 -1.38 1.65 -38.53
CA ASN A 163 -1.84 1.26 -39.86
C ASN A 163 -0.93 1.71 -41.02
N THR A 164 0.22 2.34 -40.74
CA THR A 164 1.15 2.79 -41.79
C THR A 164 2.60 2.43 -41.53
N VAL A 165 2.96 1.96 -40.33
CA VAL A 165 4.33 1.55 -40.04
C VAL A 165 4.69 0.30 -40.85
N THR A 166 5.87 0.32 -41.45
CA THR A 166 6.42 -0.77 -42.25
C THR A 166 7.88 -0.97 -41.86
N TRP A 167 8.55 -2.00 -42.37
CA TRP A 167 9.99 -2.15 -42.13
C TRP A 167 10.79 -0.94 -42.61
N ASN A 168 10.39 -0.36 -43.76
CA ASN A 168 11.07 0.80 -44.34
C ASN A 168 10.85 2.10 -43.56
N THR A 169 9.80 2.18 -42.76
CA THR A 169 9.38 3.39 -42.04
C THR A 169 9.41 3.22 -40.52
N LYS A 170 9.91 2.09 -40.00
CA LYS A 170 9.96 1.83 -38.57
C LYS A 170 10.84 2.85 -37.85
N PRO A 171 10.44 3.32 -36.67
CA PRO A 171 11.25 4.26 -35.90
C PRO A 171 12.51 3.57 -35.35
N ALA A 172 13.55 4.36 -35.14
CA ALA A 172 14.81 3.89 -34.56
C ALA A 172 14.72 3.72 -33.04
N VAL A 173 15.51 2.80 -32.49
CA VAL A 173 15.66 2.65 -31.03
C VAL A 173 16.78 3.54 -30.49
N SER A 174 16.74 3.83 -29.20
CA SER A 174 17.80 4.56 -28.48
C SER A 174 18.29 3.79 -27.26
N GLY A 175 19.61 3.86 -27.01
CA GLY A 175 20.26 3.27 -25.85
C GLY A 175 20.34 1.73 -25.88
N ASP A 176 20.67 1.18 -24.70
CA ASP A 176 20.76 -0.27 -24.46
C ASP A 176 19.37 -0.90 -24.22
N ALA A 177 19.33 -2.23 -24.21
CA ALA A 177 18.10 -2.95 -23.90
C ALA A 177 17.61 -2.63 -22.47
N LEU A 178 16.32 -2.30 -22.35
CA LEU A 178 15.62 -2.03 -21.09
C LEU A 178 15.24 -3.31 -20.34
N GLY A 179 16.01 -4.39 -20.50
CA GLY A 179 15.71 -5.72 -19.99
C GLY A 179 15.09 -6.66 -21.02
N SER A 180 14.76 -7.86 -20.57
CA SER A 180 14.28 -8.95 -21.41
C SER A 180 13.43 -9.95 -20.64
N TRP A 181 12.80 -10.86 -21.38
CA TRP A 181 12.26 -12.11 -20.85
C TRP A 181 12.64 -13.26 -21.76
N TRP A 182 12.49 -14.48 -21.26
CA TRP A 182 12.79 -15.68 -22.03
C TRP A 182 11.60 -16.63 -22.00
N LEU A 183 11.25 -17.16 -23.18
CA LEU A 183 10.22 -18.17 -23.36
C LEU A 183 10.76 -19.29 -24.24
N TRP A 184 10.23 -20.50 -24.05
CA TRP A 184 10.61 -21.66 -24.84
C TRP A 184 9.42 -22.24 -25.58
N TYR A 185 9.61 -22.46 -26.89
CA TYR A 185 8.66 -23.12 -27.77
C TYR A 185 9.39 -24.02 -28.76
N ASN A 186 8.72 -25.08 -29.20
CA ASN A 186 9.17 -25.98 -30.26
C ASN A 186 7.98 -26.28 -31.20
N ASP A 187 7.43 -25.22 -31.82
CA ASP A 187 6.22 -25.22 -32.65
C ASP A 187 4.95 -25.75 -31.96
N ASN A 188 4.97 -25.86 -30.63
CA ASN A 188 3.79 -26.19 -29.86
C ASN A 188 2.88 -24.96 -29.71
N ILE A 189 1.57 -25.22 -29.62
CA ILE A 189 0.57 -24.21 -29.25
C ILE A 189 0.34 -24.31 -27.74
N GLY A 190 0.41 -23.17 -27.07
CA GLY A 190 0.15 -23.05 -25.65
C GLY A 190 0.48 -21.65 -25.16
N ASP A 191 -0.39 -21.08 -24.34
CA ASP A 191 -0.20 -19.72 -23.87
C ASP A 191 0.89 -19.66 -22.78
N GLN A 192 1.87 -18.77 -22.96
CA GLN A 192 2.88 -18.42 -21.97
C GLN A 192 2.95 -16.89 -21.84
N VAL A 193 3.29 -16.38 -20.65
CA VAL A 193 3.40 -14.94 -20.43
C VAL A 193 4.87 -14.54 -20.35
N GLY A 194 5.32 -13.74 -21.30
CA GLY A 194 6.58 -13.03 -21.22
C GLY A 194 6.44 -11.78 -20.35
N SER A 195 7.44 -11.47 -19.53
CA SER A 195 7.40 -10.33 -18.62
C SER A 195 8.77 -9.72 -18.38
N ASN A 196 8.91 -8.42 -18.65
CA ASN A 196 10.07 -7.60 -18.29
C ASN A 196 9.72 -6.67 -17.12
N SER A 197 10.39 -6.84 -15.99
CA SER A 197 10.27 -5.94 -14.82
C SER A 197 11.59 -5.24 -14.47
N SER A 198 12.47 -5.06 -15.46
CA SER A 198 13.78 -4.44 -15.27
C SER A 198 13.67 -3.02 -14.73
N SER A 199 14.56 -2.67 -13.79
CA SER A 199 14.67 -1.29 -13.27
C SER A 199 15.08 -0.29 -14.36
N ALA A 200 15.63 -0.73 -15.48
CA ALA A 200 15.96 0.12 -16.63
C ALA A 200 14.72 0.75 -17.30
N LEU A 201 13.53 0.17 -17.12
CA LEU A 201 12.28 0.75 -17.62
C LEU A 201 11.86 2.00 -16.82
N ILE A 202 12.25 2.09 -15.54
CA ILE A 202 11.83 3.18 -14.63
C ILE A 202 12.25 4.56 -15.14
N PRO A 203 13.54 4.85 -15.44
CA PRO A 203 13.96 6.18 -15.89
C PRO A 203 13.35 6.58 -17.23
N VAL A 204 13.10 5.62 -18.14
CA VAL A 204 12.46 5.89 -19.43
C VAL A 204 10.99 6.27 -19.24
N VAL A 205 10.21 5.47 -18.51
CA VAL A 205 8.81 5.81 -18.22
C VAL A 205 8.69 7.12 -17.44
N GLN A 206 9.62 7.40 -16.51
CA GLN A 206 9.64 8.66 -15.77
C GLN A 206 9.92 9.88 -16.68
N ALA A 207 10.80 9.73 -17.66
CA ALA A 207 11.11 10.78 -18.64
C ALA A 207 9.90 11.06 -19.52
N GLU A 208 9.27 10.02 -20.08
CA GLU A 208 8.07 10.16 -20.92
C GLU A 208 6.89 10.77 -20.17
N LEU A 209 6.68 10.41 -18.89
CA LEU A 209 5.66 11.04 -18.04
C LEU A 209 5.86 12.54 -17.84
N SER A 210 7.13 12.98 -17.86
CA SER A 210 7.50 14.39 -17.74
C SER A 210 7.47 15.11 -19.09
N GLY A 211 7.46 14.36 -20.19
CA GLY A 211 7.41 14.82 -21.57
C GLY A 211 6.00 14.74 -22.15
N ASP A 212 5.85 13.99 -23.23
CA ASP A 212 4.62 13.91 -24.04
C ASP A 212 3.61 12.86 -23.54
N ARG A 213 3.98 12.08 -22.52
CA ARG A 213 3.18 11.00 -21.93
C ARG A 213 2.84 9.88 -22.91
N GLN A 214 3.67 9.65 -23.92
CA GLN A 214 3.62 8.46 -24.75
C GLN A 214 4.90 7.65 -24.54
N ILE A 215 4.80 6.33 -24.63
CA ILE A 215 6.01 5.49 -24.64
C ILE A 215 5.90 4.45 -25.73
N SER A 216 6.82 4.54 -26.68
CA SER A 216 7.03 3.53 -27.71
C SER A 216 8.18 2.59 -27.34
N LEU A 217 7.94 1.29 -27.52
CA LEU A 217 8.86 0.21 -27.19
C LEU A 217 8.99 -0.72 -28.39
N ARG A 218 10.23 -1.17 -28.66
CA ARG A 218 10.50 -2.23 -29.63
C ARG A 218 10.88 -3.52 -28.92
N LEU A 219 10.30 -4.64 -29.36
CA LEU A 219 10.69 -5.99 -28.99
C LEU A 219 11.49 -6.66 -30.11
N ASN A 220 12.63 -7.23 -29.75
CA ASN A 220 13.50 -7.99 -30.66
C ASN A 220 14.10 -9.21 -29.94
N SER A 221 14.26 -10.31 -30.67
CA SER A 221 15.02 -11.47 -30.18
C SER A 221 16.20 -11.72 -31.10
N PRO A 222 17.39 -12.09 -30.60
CA PRO A 222 18.52 -12.47 -31.44
C PRO A 222 18.49 -13.94 -31.86
N GLY A 223 17.68 -14.80 -31.21
CA GLY A 223 17.76 -16.24 -31.39
C GLY A 223 16.45 -16.93 -31.73
N TYR A 224 15.32 -16.51 -31.14
CA TYR A 224 14.05 -17.25 -31.24
C TYR A 224 13.00 -16.50 -32.04
N ARG A 225 12.00 -17.25 -32.51
CA ARG A 225 10.74 -16.72 -32.98
C ARG A 225 9.70 -16.90 -31.90
N THR A 226 8.94 -15.87 -31.59
CA THR A 226 7.80 -15.95 -30.68
C THR A 226 6.66 -15.10 -31.22
N ASN A 227 5.47 -15.69 -31.29
CA ASN A 227 4.27 -15.02 -31.73
C ASN A 227 3.41 -14.69 -30.50
N TYR A 228 3.12 -13.41 -30.33
CA TYR A 228 2.34 -12.85 -29.24
C TYR A 228 0.94 -12.47 -29.74
N ARG A 229 -0.02 -12.42 -28.81
CA ARG A 229 -1.32 -11.81 -29.06
C ARG A 229 -1.15 -10.30 -29.23
N SER A 230 -1.75 -9.73 -30.26
CA SER A 230 -1.80 -8.28 -30.44
C SER A 230 -2.96 -7.66 -29.68
N ARG A 231 -3.08 -6.33 -29.76
CA ARG A 231 -4.20 -5.53 -29.30
C ARG A 231 -5.52 -5.89 -29.97
N GLU A 232 -5.51 -6.35 -31.22
CA GLU A 232 -6.69 -6.79 -31.97
C GLU A 232 -7.23 -8.14 -31.47
N TYR A 233 -6.45 -8.85 -30.65
CA TYR A 233 -6.88 -10.15 -30.13
C TYR A 233 -8.13 -9.99 -29.25
N THR A 234 -9.09 -10.90 -29.42
CA THR A 234 -10.45 -10.75 -28.85
C THR A 234 -10.47 -10.83 -27.33
N ASN A 235 -9.55 -11.57 -26.72
CA ASN A 235 -9.44 -11.67 -25.26
C ASN A 235 -8.50 -10.59 -24.70
N ALA A 236 -9.08 -9.51 -24.16
CA ALA A 236 -8.35 -8.40 -23.56
C ALA A 236 -7.35 -8.83 -22.45
N SER A 237 -7.65 -9.90 -21.72
CA SER A 237 -6.75 -10.41 -20.67
C SER A 237 -5.41 -10.91 -21.21
N GLN A 238 -5.34 -11.27 -22.49
CA GLN A 238 -4.16 -11.83 -23.16
C GLN A 238 -3.42 -10.80 -24.04
N ARG A 239 -3.92 -9.56 -24.13
CA ARG A 239 -3.24 -8.47 -24.86
C ARG A 239 -1.98 -8.02 -24.12
N PRO A 240 -1.04 -7.35 -24.82
CA PRO A 240 0.11 -6.72 -24.16
C PRO A 240 -0.35 -5.72 -23.10
N LYS A 241 0.41 -5.63 -22.01
CA LYS A 241 0.12 -4.74 -20.87
C LYS A 241 1.39 -4.08 -20.36
N LEU A 242 1.30 -2.78 -20.07
CA LEU A 242 2.29 -2.05 -19.31
C LEU A 242 1.71 -1.73 -17.93
N GLN A 243 2.24 -2.36 -16.88
CA GLN A 243 1.87 -2.07 -15.51
C GLN A 243 2.89 -1.11 -14.90
N VAL A 244 2.43 0.03 -14.41
CA VAL A 244 3.27 1.06 -13.79
C VAL A 244 2.86 1.20 -12.34
N THR A 245 3.77 0.89 -11.42
CA THR A 245 3.60 1.14 -10.00
C THR A 245 4.26 2.47 -9.64
N TYR A 246 3.57 3.31 -8.89
CA TYR A 246 4.01 4.68 -8.59
C TYR A 246 3.66 5.15 -7.18
N ASP A 247 4.32 6.23 -6.76
CA ASP A 247 3.92 7.10 -5.65
C ASP A 247 3.92 8.57 -6.10
N TRP A 248 3.34 9.49 -5.34
CA TRP A 248 3.39 10.93 -5.67
C TRP A 248 4.70 11.53 -5.19
N VAL A 249 5.11 12.63 -5.82
CA VAL A 249 6.24 13.42 -5.38
C VAL A 249 5.88 14.91 -5.35
N THR A 250 6.21 15.56 -4.25
CA THR A 250 6.11 17.01 -4.07
C THR A 250 7.50 17.57 -3.78
N THR A 251 7.83 18.72 -4.37
CA THR A 251 9.06 19.46 -4.08
C THR A 251 8.69 20.80 -3.45
N LEU A 252 9.24 21.04 -2.27
CA LEU A 252 8.99 22.24 -1.47
C LEU A 252 10.25 23.11 -1.45
N GLU A 253 10.09 24.42 -1.67
CA GLU A 253 11.08 25.41 -1.27
C GLU A 253 10.92 25.72 0.24
N PRO A 254 11.98 26.13 0.95
CA PRO A 254 11.84 26.57 2.32
C PRO A 254 10.88 27.76 2.39
N VAL A 255 10.04 27.80 3.41
CA VAL A 255 9.22 28.98 3.76
C VAL A 255 10.00 29.98 4.60
N ALA A 256 11.13 29.57 5.15
CA ALA A 256 12.11 30.41 5.83
C ALA A 256 13.50 29.76 5.78
N ASP A 257 14.54 30.54 5.53
CA ASP A 257 15.93 30.17 5.74
C ASP A 257 16.79 31.30 6.32
N ALA A 258 17.76 30.95 7.14
CA ALA A 258 18.72 31.90 7.67
C ALA A 258 19.98 31.16 8.12
N TYR A 259 21.14 31.81 7.99
CA TYR A 259 22.30 31.41 8.78
C TYR A 259 22.45 32.31 10.00
N VAL A 260 23.06 31.77 11.04
CA VAL A 260 23.39 32.49 12.28
C VAL A 260 24.88 32.39 12.53
N SER A 261 25.47 33.43 13.14
CA SER A 261 26.91 33.50 13.34
C SER A 261 27.28 33.75 14.79
N SER A 262 28.09 32.87 15.40
CA SER A 262 28.60 33.04 16.76
C SER A 262 29.54 34.24 16.89
N SER A 263 30.17 34.65 15.79
CA SER A 263 31.01 35.85 15.72
C SER A 263 30.19 37.14 15.77
N PHE A 264 28.91 37.09 15.41
CA PHE A 264 27.99 38.23 15.38
C PHE A 264 26.66 37.84 16.02
N PRO A 265 26.62 37.67 17.36
CA PRO A 265 25.58 36.88 17.99
C PRO A 265 24.19 37.51 18.00
N THR A 266 24.09 38.81 17.72
CA THR A 266 22.85 39.58 17.62
C THR A 266 22.48 39.95 16.18
N ALA A 267 23.31 39.59 15.19
CA ALA A 267 23.01 39.86 13.79
C ALA A 267 22.01 38.84 13.23
N ASN A 268 21.10 39.32 12.40
CA ASN A 268 20.19 38.49 11.60
C ASN A 268 20.66 38.49 10.14
N TYR A 269 20.56 37.33 9.48
CA TYR A 269 20.95 37.15 8.08
C TYR A 269 19.84 36.55 7.22
N GLY A 270 18.57 36.64 7.64
CA GLY A 270 17.43 36.04 6.91
C GLY A 270 17.03 36.76 5.61
N SER A 271 17.81 37.72 5.14
CA SER A 271 17.65 38.31 3.80
C SER A 271 18.91 38.17 2.95
N SER A 272 19.88 37.38 3.44
CA SER A 272 21.11 37.07 2.72
C SER A 272 20.80 36.16 1.53
N GLY A 273 21.37 36.45 0.35
CA GLY A 273 21.30 35.54 -0.80
C GLY A 273 22.15 34.26 -0.68
N GLU A 274 22.81 34.08 0.47
CA GLU A 274 23.63 32.92 0.80
C GLU A 274 23.35 32.38 2.20
N LEU A 275 23.55 31.07 2.37
CA LEU A 275 23.54 30.36 3.63
C LEU A 275 24.94 29.81 3.91
N ILE A 276 25.44 29.99 5.13
CA ILE A 276 26.78 29.55 5.50
C ILE A 276 26.69 28.39 6.48
N VAL A 277 27.34 27.28 6.12
CA VAL A 277 27.57 26.13 6.98
C VAL A 277 29.07 26.06 7.26
N ASP A 278 29.47 26.11 8.52
CA ASP A 278 30.88 26.16 8.89
C ASP A 278 31.15 25.42 10.21
N ARG A 279 32.41 25.04 10.43
CA ARG A 279 32.87 24.24 11.57
C ARG A 279 32.74 24.90 12.95
N SER A 280 32.84 26.22 13.01
CA SER A 280 33.04 26.92 14.29
C SER A 280 32.10 28.10 14.51
N PHE A 281 31.60 28.69 13.43
CA PHE A 281 30.95 29.99 13.55
C PHE A 281 29.54 30.04 13.01
N ASN A 282 29.18 29.20 12.02
CA ASN A 282 27.93 29.38 11.30
C ASN A 282 27.09 28.10 11.23
N GLU A 283 25.82 28.25 11.58
CA GLU A 283 24.78 27.23 11.46
C GLU A 283 23.70 27.77 10.52
N THR A 284 23.15 26.92 9.67
CA THR A 284 22.04 27.28 8.76
C THR A 284 20.76 26.62 9.23
N PHE A 285 19.64 27.33 9.16
CA PHE A 285 18.31 26.86 9.48
C PHE A 285 17.42 26.94 8.24
N LEU A 286 16.63 25.90 8.01
CA LEU A 286 15.65 25.79 6.94
C LEU A 286 14.32 25.35 7.55
N ARG A 287 13.21 25.98 7.17
CA ARG A 287 11.86 25.50 7.53
C ARG A 287 11.03 25.28 6.28
N PHE A 288 10.33 24.15 6.22
CA PHE A 288 9.41 23.80 5.14
C PHE A 288 7.99 23.67 5.67
N ASP A 289 7.01 24.05 4.84
CA ASP A 289 5.59 23.86 5.12
C ASP A 289 5.09 22.62 4.36
N LEU A 290 4.57 21.65 5.12
CA LEU A 290 4.08 20.36 4.62
C LEU A 290 2.56 20.35 4.41
N SER A 291 1.87 21.47 4.64
CA SER A 291 0.41 21.60 4.53
C SER A 291 -0.13 21.35 3.12
N SER A 292 0.70 21.52 2.09
CA SER A 292 0.31 21.24 0.70
C SER A 292 0.19 19.75 0.37
N LEU A 293 0.75 18.85 1.20
CA LEU A 293 0.55 17.42 1.06
C LEU A 293 -0.87 17.04 1.56
N PRO A 294 -1.52 15.99 1.01
CA PRO A 294 -2.78 15.48 1.53
C PRO A 294 -2.70 15.13 3.03
N ALA A 295 -3.82 15.29 3.75
CA ALA A 295 -3.86 15.10 5.21
C ALA A 295 -3.41 13.70 5.64
N SER A 296 -3.84 12.66 4.92
CA SER A 296 -3.48 11.27 5.19
C SER A 296 -2.13 10.84 4.59
N ALA A 297 -1.42 11.71 3.88
CA ALA A 297 -0.18 11.33 3.19
C ALA A 297 0.87 10.71 4.13
N LYS A 298 1.47 9.61 3.68
CA LYS A 298 2.62 8.98 4.34
C LYS A 298 3.83 9.07 3.43
N ALA A 299 4.90 9.66 3.95
CA ALA A 299 6.15 9.80 3.23
C ALA A 299 6.77 8.41 3.01
N THR A 300 7.20 8.12 1.78
CA THR A 300 7.90 6.89 1.40
C THR A 300 9.38 7.13 1.09
N ALA A 301 9.75 8.38 0.83
CA ALA A 301 11.13 8.84 0.73
C ALA A 301 11.18 10.36 0.89
N THR A 302 12.26 10.88 1.42
CA THR A 302 12.54 12.31 1.50
C THR A 302 13.93 12.59 0.96
N THR A 303 14.13 13.76 0.39
CA THR A 303 15.45 14.23 -0.03
C THR A 303 15.55 15.73 0.21
N LEU A 304 16.41 16.12 1.15
CA LEU A 304 16.83 17.51 1.29
C LEU A 304 17.99 17.76 0.32
N SER A 305 17.92 18.83 -0.45
CA SER A 305 19.01 19.25 -1.34
C SER A 305 19.27 20.74 -1.26
N ALA A 306 20.52 21.14 -1.44
CA ALA A 306 20.92 22.54 -1.51
C ALA A 306 22.12 22.71 -2.46
N THR A 307 22.12 23.80 -3.24
CA THR A 307 23.21 24.11 -4.15
C THR A 307 24.28 24.90 -3.42
N ALA A 308 25.43 24.29 -3.20
CA ALA A 308 26.65 24.98 -2.80
C ALA A 308 27.30 25.62 -4.03
N TYR A 309 27.90 26.80 -3.87
CA TYR A 309 28.59 27.48 -4.97
C TYR A 309 30.07 27.75 -4.69
N THR A 310 30.48 27.66 -3.43
CA THR A 310 31.87 27.78 -2.98
C THR A 310 32.03 27.18 -1.58
N GLY A 311 33.27 27.01 -1.15
CA GLY A 311 33.62 26.48 0.16
C GLY A 311 35.13 26.34 0.31
N PHE A 312 35.57 25.76 1.42
CA PHE A 312 36.97 25.44 1.64
C PHE A 312 37.14 24.21 2.53
N ALA A 313 37.80 23.18 2.00
CA ALA A 313 38.11 21.94 2.69
C ALA A 313 39.35 22.12 3.59
N GLN A 314 39.14 22.14 4.91
CA GLN A 314 40.20 22.40 5.91
C GLN A 314 40.82 21.11 6.50
N GLY A 315 40.51 19.96 5.92
CA GLY A 315 40.84 18.63 6.49
C GLY A 315 39.87 18.22 7.61
N GLY A 316 39.82 16.91 7.90
CA GLY A 316 38.87 16.34 8.87
C GLY A 316 37.52 15.96 8.25
N ASP A 317 36.48 15.89 9.09
CA ASP A 317 35.12 15.53 8.66
C ASP A 317 34.41 16.71 7.97
N GLY A 318 34.40 16.67 6.64
CA GLY A 318 33.76 17.70 5.81
C GLY A 318 32.27 17.50 5.57
N ASN A 319 31.62 16.54 6.23
CA ASN A 319 30.20 16.31 6.04
C ASN A 319 29.38 17.54 6.51
N VAL A 320 28.29 17.82 5.80
CA VAL A 320 27.21 18.67 6.28
C VAL A 320 26.13 17.75 6.84
N TYR A 321 25.91 17.83 8.15
CA TYR A 321 24.91 17.06 8.86
C TYR A 321 23.61 17.85 8.97
N THR A 322 22.49 17.15 8.77
CA THR A 322 21.15 17.67 8.98
C THR A 322 20.68 17.30 10.38
N TYR A 323 20.07 18.22 11.13
CA TYR A 323 19.50 17.96 12.45
C TYR A 323 18.06 18.44 12.52
N PHE A 324 17.23 17.74 13.29
CA PHE A 324 15.86 18.15 13.56
C PHE A 324 15.83 19.33 14.53
N VAL A 325 14.96 20.31 14.26
CA VAL A 325 14.71 21.48 15.12
C VAL A 325 13.23 21.43 15.54
N PRO A 326 12.90 21.06 16.79
CA PRO A 326 11.51 20.91 17.22
C PRO A 326 10.72 22.21 17.37
N ASP A 327 11.40 23.36 17.41
CA ASP A 327 10.76 24.66 17.56
C ASP A 327 10.57 25.31 16.18
N ASP A 328 9.34 25.32 15.70
CA ASP A 328 8.93 25.95 14.44
C ASP A 328 8.51 27.42 14.60
N SER A 329 8.72 28.05 15.76
CA SER A 329 8.29 29.43 16.01
C SER A 329 9.30 30.50 15.59
N TRP A 330 10.54 30.12 15.26
CA TRP A 330 11.57 31.07 14.82
C TRP A 330 11.15 31.83 13.56
N ALA A 331 11.49 33.12 13.47
CA ALA A 331 11.24 33.91 12.28
C ALA A 331 12.54 34.24 11.55
N GLU A 332 12.51 34.09 10.22
CA GLU A 332 13.62 34.32 9.30
C GLU A 332 14.31 35.67 9.54
N ASN A 333 13.52 36.73 9.70
CA ASN A 333 14.00 38.11 9.87
C ASN A 333 14.36 38.50 11.31
N THR A 334 14.23 37.59 12.29
CA THR A 334 14.59 37.87 13.69
C THR A 334 15.50 36.84 14.32
N VAL A 335 15.70 35.67 13.72
CA VAL A 335 16.59 34.64 14.26
C VAL A 335 18.03 35.14 14.26
N THR A 336 18.70 34.96 15.38
CA THR A 336 20.10 35.34 15.61
C THR A 336 20.81 34.19 16.29
N TRP A 337 22.13 34.24 16.42
CA TRP A 337 22.85 33.22 17.18
C TRP A 337 22.29 33.04 18.60
N ASN A 338 21.99 34.15 19.29
CA ASN A 338 21.49 34.13 20.66
C ASN A 338 20.04 33.61 20.80
N THR A 339 19.27 33.62 19.71
CA THR A 339 17.84 33.23 19.71
C THR A 339 17.56 31.97 18.89
N ARG A 340 18.60 31.35 18.32
CA ARG A 340 18.45 30.18 17.46
C ARG A 340 17.82 29.01 18.23
N PRO A 341 16.88 28.29 17.61
CA PRO A 341 16.25 27.14 18.25
C PRO A 341 17.24 25.99 18.42
N ALA A 342 17.04 25.20 19.48
CA ALA A 342 17.87 24.03 19.75
C ALA A 342 17.52 22.86 18.82
N VAL A 343 18.51 22.02 18.53
CA VAL A 343 18.28 20.75 17.82
C VAL A 343 17.89 19.64 18.80
N SER A 344 17.29 18.58 18.28
CA SER A 344 16.98 17.37 19.04
C SER A 344 17.48 16.12 18.32
N GLY A 345 17.98 15.15 19.09
CA GLY A 345 18.43 13.85 18.60
C GLY A 345 19.74 13.87 17.81
N ASP A 346 20.01 12.72 17.17
CA ASP A 346 21.16 12.52 16.29
C ASP A 346 20.96 13.17 14.92
N ALA A 347 22.04 13.22 14.12
CA ALA A 347 21.96 13.72 12.76
C ALA A 347 20.98 12.88 11.91
N LEU A 348 20.10 13.55 11.18
CA LEU A 348 19.15 12.98 10.23
C LEU A 348 19.81 12.55 8.92
N GLY A 349 21.12 12.36 8.89
CA GLY A 349 21.93 12.12 7.70
C GLY A 349 22.81 13.30 7.32
N SER A 350 23.59 13.11 6.25
CA SER A 350 24.58 14.07 5.80
C SER A 350 24.80 14.00 4.29
N TRP A 351 25.52 14.99 3.77
CA TRP A 351 26.20 14.92 2.49
C TRP A 351 27.60 15.48 2.60
N TRP A 352 28.44 15.17 1.63
CA TRP A 352 29.82 15.66 1.58
C TRP A 352 30.08 16.34 0.24
N LEU A 353 30.70 17.52 0.30
CA LEU A 353 31.15 18.28 -0.86
C LEU A 353 32.59 18.73 -0.61
N TRP A 354 33.37 18.81 -1.68
CA TRP A 354 34.75 19.25 -1.62
C TRP A 354 34.97 20.54 -2.40
N TYR A 355 35.73 21.45 -1.81
CA TYR A 355 36.12 22.73 -2.40
C TYR A 355 37.55 23.10 -1.97
N ASP A 356 38.31 23.73 -2.86
CA ASP A 356 39.63 24.33 -2.60
C ASP A 356 39.60 25.86 -2.49
N GLY A 357 38.40 26.45 -2.45
CA GLY A 357 38.19 27.90 -2.57
C GLY A 357 37.75 28.35 -3.96
N THR A 358 37.84 27.50 -4.98
CA THR A 358 37.33 27.79 -6.32
C THR A 358 35.80 27.68 -6.34
N ALA A 359 35.13 28.67 -6.93
CA ALA A 359 33.69 28.62 -7.11
C ALA A 359 33.31 27.58 -8.17
N ASN A 360 32.37 26.70 -7.81
CA ASN A 360 31.83 25.66 -8.69
C ASN A 360 30.49 25.22 -8.11
N ASP A 361 29.40 25.29 -8.86
CA ASP A 361 28.10 24.87 -8.33
C ASP A 361 28.07 23.34 -8.15
N GLN A 362 27.77 22.88 -6.93
CA GLN A 362 27.62 21.47 -6.57
C GLN A 362 26.35 21.28 -5.74
N VAL A 363 25.63 20.19 -5.97
CA VAL A 363 24.41 19.86 -5.20
C VAL A 363 24.77 18.89 -4.08
N GLY A 364 24.53 19.32 -2.85
CA GLY A 364 24.51 18.44 -1.69
C GLY A 364 23.12 17.85 -1.50
N SER A 365 23.03 16.56 -1.17
CA SER A 365 21.74 15.87 -0.98
C SER A 365 21.76 14.86 0.17
N ASN A 366 20.75 14.91 1.04
CA ASN A 366 20.49 13.93 2.09
C ASN A 366 19.15 13.21 1.85
N SER A 367 19.19 11.90 1.62
CA SER A 367 18.02 11.02 1.46
C SER A 367 17.94 9.94 2.56
N SER A 368 18.51 10.22 3.74
CA SER A 368 18.61 9.27 4.84
C SER A 368 17.24 8.82 5.37
N PRO A 369 17.09 7.55 5.78
CA PRO A 369 15.90 7.08 6.49
C PRO A 369 15.57 7.89 7.75
N ALA A 370 16.56 8.48 8.43
CA ALA A 370 16.31 9.31 9.60
C ALA A 370 15.61 10.62 9.24
N LEU A 371 15.96 11.23 8.10
CA LEU A 371 15.24 12.39 7.57
C LEU A 371 13.80 12.03 7.19
N LEU A 372 13.60 10.85 6.58
CA LEU A 372 12.26 10.33 6.29
C LEU A 372 11.42 10.21 7.55
N SER A 373 11.96 9.59 8.60
CA SER A 373 11.26 9.43 9.89
C SER A 373 10.90 10.77 10.53
N ALA A 374 11.81 11.76 10.49
CA ALA A 374 11.52 13.09 11.04
C ALA A 374 10.38 13.80 10.28
N VAL A 375 10.43 13.81 8.94
CA VAL A 375 9.37 14.39 8.11
C VAL A 375 8.04 13.66 8.29
N GLN A 376 8.05 12.33 8.43
CA GLN A 376 6.85 11.55 8.72
C GLN A 376 6.26 11.88 10.09
N GLY A 377 7.10 12.13 11.09
CA GLY A 377 6.67 12.60 12.42
C GLY A 377 5.94 13.93 12.34
N GLU A 378 6.47 14.89 11.58
CA GLU A 378 5.86 16.22 11.44
C GLU A 378 4.61 16.23 10.56
N LEU A 379 4.52 15.37 9.55
CA LEU A 379 3.27 15.17 8.79
C LEU A 379 2.10 14.75 9.69
N ALA A 380 2.38 14.00 10.77
CA ALA A 380 1.39 13.56 11.75
C ALA A 380 1.12 14.58 12.87
N ARG A 381 1.82 15.74 12.86
CA ARG A 381 1.73 16.77 13.89
C ARG A 381 1.32 18.11 13.29
N ASP A 382 2.20 19.09 13.28
CA ASP A 382 1.90 20.48 12.93
C ASP A 382 2.16 20.79 11.45
N ARG A 383 2.67 19.80 10.70
CA ARG A 383 2.99 19.88 9.28
C ARG A 383 4.01 20.97 8.94
N LYS A 384 4.94 21.24 9.84
CA LYS A 384 6.13 22.05 9.59
C LYS A 384 7.36 21.24 9.94
N VAL A 385 8.43 21.42 9.18
CA VAL A 385 9.71 20.78 9.52
C VAL A 385 10.81 21.82 9.48
N SER A 386 11.38 22.10 10.65
CA SER A 386 12.58 22.91 10.80
C SER A 386 13.83 22.02 10.90
N LEU A 387 14.87 22.40 10.16
CA LEU A 387 16.12 21.67 10.04
C LEU A 387 17.30 22.62 10.29
N ARG A 388 18.32 22.13 10.99
CA ARG A 388 19.62 22.80 11.12
C ARG A 388 20.68 22.06 10.31
N LEU A 389 21.49 22.79 9.57
CA LEU A 389 22.69 22.31 8.90
C LEU A 389 23.94 22.81 9.63
N ASN A 390 24.86 21.89 9.95
CA ASN A 390 26.20 22.23 10.40
C ASN A 390 27.24 21.29 9.78
N SER A 391 28.49 21.74 9.69
CA SER A 391 29.63 20.87 9.39
C SER A 391 30.58 20.90 10.58
N PRO A 392 31.31 19.81 10.91
CA PRO A 392 32.35 19.84 11.94
C PRO A 392 33.72 20.25 11.38
N GLY A 393 33.93 20.22 10.06
CA GLY A 393 35.25 20.41 9.47
C GLY A 393 35.33 21.46 8.36
N TYR A 394 34.34 21.55 7.48
CA TYR A 394 34.43 22.39 6.27
C TYR A 394 33.54 23.62 6.37
N ARG A 395 33.92 24.66 5.63
CA ARG A 395 33.02 25.77 5.30
C ARG A 395 32.44 25.54 3.92
N THR A 396 31.13 25.62 3.79
CA THR A 396 30.42 25.59 2.51
C THR A 396 29.35 26.68 2.48
N ASN A 397 29.31 27.44 1.38
CA ASN A 397 28.29 28.46 1.17
C ASN A 397 27.26 27.96 0.16
N TYR A 398 26.00 28.00 0.54
CA TYR A 398 24.85 27.57 -0.25
C TYR A 398 24.05 28.77 -0.74
N ARG A 399 23.30 28.58 -1.82
CA ARG A 399 22.27 29.54 -2.25
C ARG A 399 21.11 29.50 -1.25
N SER A 400 20.63 30.67 -0.83
CA SER A 400 19.42 30.79 -0.02
C SER A 400 18.16 30.80 -0.87
N ARG A 401 17.01 30.89 -0.21
CA ARG A 401 15.68 31.14 -0.78
C ARG A 401 15.61 32.47 -1.55
N GLU A 402 16.35 33.48 -1.13
CA GLU A 402 16.41 34.81 -1.77
C GLU A 402 17.20 34.78 -3.07
N TYR A 403 17.93 33.69 -3.34
CA TYR A 403 18.72 33.60 -4.56
C TYR A 403 17.83 33.64 -5.82
N ALA A 404 18.27 34.38 -6.83
CA ALA A 404 17.43 34.72 -7.98
C ALA A 404 17.00 33.50 -8.81
N ASN A 405 17.84 32.48 -8.91
CA ASN A 405 17.54 31.27 -9.67
C ASN A 405 16.87 30.22 -8.76
N ALA A 406 15.55 30.06 -8.90
CA ALA A 406 14.75 29.09 -8.14
C ALA A 406 15.26 27.63 -8.27
N ASN A 407 15.89 27.27 -9.39
CA ASN A 407 16.44 25.93 -9.56
C ASN A 407 17.62 25.63 -8.63
N GLN A 408 18.29 26.66 -8.11
CA GLN A 408 19.46 26.52 -7.24
C GLN A 408 19.14 26.72 -5.76
N ARG A 409 17.90 27.08 -5.42
CA ARG A 409 17.45 27.23 -4.02
C ARG A 409 17.40 25.88 -3.29
N PRO A 410 17.43 25.88 -1.94
CA PRO A 410 17.21 24.66 -1.17
C PRO A 410 15.84 24.04 -1.47
N LYS A 411 15.77 22.70 -1.51
CA LYS A 411 14.55 21.96 -1.82
C LYS A 411 14.40 20.76 -0.89
N LEU A 412 13.18 20.56 -0.38
CA LEU A 412 12.76 19.31 0.27
C LEU A 412 11.82 18.57 -0.69
N GLN A 413 12.31 17.48 -1.28
CA GLN A 413 11.49 16.58 -2.07
C GLN A 413 10.92 15.48 -1.16
N ILE A 414 9.61 15.26 -1.24
CA ILE A 414 8.90 14.24 -0.47
C ILE A 414 8.13 13.38 -1.46
N ALA A 415 8.50 12.11 -1.51
CA ALA A 415 7.67 11.10 -2.15
C ALA A 415 6.72 10.51 -1.12
N TYR A 416 5.46 10.31 -1.50
CA TYR A 416 4.42 9.87 -0.56
C TYR A 416 3.36 9.01 -1.24
N ILE A 417 2.74 8.18 -0.42
CA ILE A 417 1.50 7.47 -0.73
C ILE A 417 0.37 8.15 0.04
N ILE A 418 -0.87 7.90 -0.36
CA ILE A 418 -2.05 8.35 0.37
C ILE A 418 -2.72 7.08 0.90
N PRO A 419 -2.28 6.52 2.05
CA PRO A 419 -2.78 5.26 2.57
C PRO A 419 -4.28 5.28 2.48
N ALA A 420 -4.77 4.34 1.71
CA ALA A 420 -6.16 4.21 1.45
C ALA A 420 -6.75 3.40 2.59
N ALA A 421 -6.68 3.93 3.82
CA ALA A 421 -7.26 3.36 5.02
C ALA A 421 -7.85 4.54 5.81
N VAL A 422 -9.18 4.64 5.82
CA VAL A 422 -9.90 5.69 6.52
C VAL A 422 -10.66 5.07 7.68
N THR A 423 -10.38 5.54 8.89
CA THR A 423 -11.14 5.15 10.09
C THR A 423 -12.14 6.24 10.42
N LEU A 424 -13.42 5.89 10.39
CA LEU A 424 -14.53 6.78 10.73
C LEU A 424 -15.06 6.43 12.11
N THR A 425 -15.35 7.44 12.93
CA THR A 425 -16.17 7.26 14.14
C THR A 425 -17.65 7.47 13.81
N PRO A 426 -18.59 6.86 14.55
CA PRO A 426 -20.01 7.06 14.32
C PRO A 426 -20.37 8.55 14.39
N SER A 427 -21.07 9.02 13.36
CA SER A 427 -21.79 10.30 13.38
C SER A 427 -23.01 10.25 14.30
N ALA A 428 -23.55 9.06 14.55
CA ALA A 428 -24.64 8.80 15.49
C ALA A 428 -24.60 7.33 15.95
N ASP A 429 -24.96 7.07 17.21
CA ASP A 429 -25.22 5.74 17.74
C ASP A 429 -26.30 5.74 18.83
N ALA A 430 -27.11 4.67 18.83
CA ALA A 430 -28.11 4.48 19.86
C ALA A 430 -28.50 3.00 19.93
N TYR A 431 -28.83 2.52 21.13
CA TYR A 431 -29.56 1.26 21.26
C TYR A 431 -31.05 1.52 21.51
N VAL A 432 -31.88 0.57 21.13
CA VAL A 432 -33.33 0.58 21.35
C VAL A 432 -33.73 -0.64 22.17
N SER A 433 -34.74 -0.49 23.03
CA SER A 433 -35.20 -1.57 23.90
C SER A 433 -36.68 -1.87 23.73
N SER A 434 -37.04 -3.12 23.41
CA SER A 434 -38.45 -3.54 23.34
C SER A 434 -39.15 -3.52 24.71
N SER A 435 -38.36 -3.58 25.78
CA SER A 435 -38.85 -3.48 27.16
C SER A 435 -39.25 -2.06 27.58
N ALA A 436 -38.78 -1.06 26.83
CA ALA A 436 -39.08 0.35 27.05
C ALA A 436 -39.24 1.06 25.70
N PRO A 437 -40.35 0.81 24.98
CA PRO A 437 -40.39 1.02 23.54
C PRO A 437 -40.41 2.49 23.09
N ASP A 438 -40.77 3.41 23.99
CA ASP A 438 -40.77 4.86 23.76
C ASP A 438 -39.54 5.57 24.34
N SER A 439 -38.62 4.83 24.98
CA SER A 439 -37.39 5.39 25.55
C SER A 439 -36.33 5.59 24.47
N ASN A 440 -35.61 6.71 24.57
CA ASN A 440 -34.43 7.00 23.76
C ASN A 440 -33.15 6.82 24.59
N TYR A 441 -32.11 6.26 23.98
CA TYR A 441 -30.82 6.00 24.62
C TYR A 441 -29.62 6.60 23.87
N GLY A 442 -29.84 7.57 22.98
CA GLY A 442 -28.79 8.15 22.12
C GLY A 442 -27.76 9.05 22.83
N SER A 443 -27.90 9.26 24.15
CA SER A 443 -26.89 9.92 24.99
C SER A 443 -26.23 8.96 25.99
N SER A 444 -26.53 7.66 25.89
CA SER A 444 -25.94 6.62 26.74
C SER A 444 -24.47 6.44 26.38
N SER A 445 -23.58 6.25 27.36
CA SER A 445 -22.17 5.87 27.12
C SER A 445 -21.97 4.37 26.81
N GLU A 446 -23.09 3.65 26.65
CA GLU A 446 -23.19 2.20 26.45
C GLU A 446 -24.16 1.90 25.31
N LEU A 447 -23.80 0.93 24.47
CA LEU A 447 -24.65 0.30 23.47
C LEU A 447 -24.90 -1.16 23.85
N ILE A 448 -26.16 -1.60 23.80
CA ILE A 448 -26.54 -2.96 24.19
C ILE A 448 -27.02 -3.73 22.97
N VAL A 449 -26.49 -4.94 22.81
CA VAL A 449 -26.93 -5.90 21.81
C VAL A 449 -27.30 -7.20 22.53
N ASP A 450 -28.52 -7.68 22.38
CA ASP A 450 -28.92 -8.99 22.91
C ASP A 450 -30.00 -9.70 22.09
N ARG A 451 -30.36 -10.91 22.52
CA ARG A 451 -31.31 -11.79 21.86
C ARG A 451 -32.75 -11.28 21.83
N SER A 452 -33.19 -10.54 22.85
CA SER A 452 -34.61 -10.47 23.20
C SER A 452 -35.16 -9.05 23.26
N PHE A 453 -34.32 -8.09 23.65
CA PHE A 453 -34.79 -6.77 24.01
C PHE A 453 -34.03 -5.66 23.30
N ASN A 454 -32.73 -5.83 23.03
CA ASN A 454 -31.89 -4.70 22.64
C ASN A 454 -31.22 -4.87 21.28
N GLU A 455 -31.36 -3.85 20.44
CA GLU A 455 -30.70 -3.69 19.15
C GLU A 455 -29.91 -2.38 19.15
N THR A 456 -28.75 -2.37 18.51
CA THR A 456 -27.89 -1.18 18.41
C THR A 456 -27.86 -0.67 16.97
N PHE A 457 -27.86 0.65 16.78
CA PHE A 457 -27.75 1.33 15.51
C PHE A 457 -26.51 2.22 15.49
N LEU A 458 -25.76 2.21 14.38
CA LEU A 458 -24.56 3.00 14.15
C LEU A 458 -24.69 3.68 12.78
N ARG A 459 -24.40 4.99 12.67
CA ARG A 459 -24.31 5.69 11.38
C ARG A 459 -22.95 6.36 11.20
N PHE A 460 -22.36 6.23 10.04
CA PHE A 460 -21.07 6.84 9.68
C PHE A 460 -21.24 7.84 8.53
N ASP A 461 -20.45 8.91 8.55
CA ASP A 461 -20.42 9.94 7.50
C ASP A 461 -19.26 9.66 6.53
N LEU A 462 -19.56 9.54 5.23
CA LEU A 462 -18.62 9.25 4.16
C LEU A 462 -18.20 10.49 3.36
N ASN A 463 -18.72 11.70 3.67
CA ASN A 463 -18.46 12.93 2.90
C ASN A 463 -16.98 13.36 2.86
N GLY A 464 -16.14 12.81 3.74
CA GLY A 464 -14.69 13.04 3.73
C GLY A 464 -13.91 12.13 2.77
N LEU A 465 -14.55 11.16 2.13
CA LEU A 465 -13.94 10.22 1.19
C LEU A 465 -13.95 10.78 -0.24
N PRO A 466 -12.92 10.53 -1.07
CA PRO A 466 -12.94 10.98 -2.45
C PRO A 466 -14.01 10.24 -3.27
N SER A 467 -14.75 10.94 -4.13
CA SER A 467 -15.93 10.39 -4.85
C SER A 467 -15.61 9.38 -5.96
N ASN A 468 -14.34 9.21 -6.34
CA ASN A 468 -13.89 8.35 -7.46
C ASN A 468 -12.96 7.21 -7.00
N VAL A 469 -13.18 6.67 -5.80
CA VAL A 469 -12.38 5.55 -5.25
C VAL A 469 -13.19 4.27 -5.20
N ARG A 470 -12.50 3.14 -5.34
CA ARG A 470 -13.06 1.81 -5.10
C ARG A 470 -12.78 1.39 -3.66
N ILE A 471 -13.80 0.97 -2.92
CA ILE A 471 -13.62 0.35 -1.60
C ILE A 471 -13.15 -1.08 -1.81
N LYS A 472 -11.97 -1.38 -1.27
CA LYS A 472 -11.31 -2.69 -1.35
C LYS A 472 -11.64 -3.59 -0.17
N SER A 473 -11.78 -3.04 1.03
CA SER A 473 -12.25 -3.75 2.22
C SER A 473 -12.92 -2.81 3.21
N VAL A 474 -13.78 -3.39 4.05
CA VAL A 474 -14.50 -2.69 5.13
C VAL A 474 -14.36 -3.51 6.40
N LYS A 475 -14.08 -2.85 7.52
CA LYS A 475 -14.09 -3.46 8.86
C LYS A 475 -14.87 -2.59 9.83
N LEU A 476 -15.96 -3.13 10.36
CA LEU A 476 -16.73 -2.53 11.45
C LEU A 476 -16.24 -3.14 12.77
N SER A 477 -15.87 -2.31 13.75
CA SER A 477 -15.41 -2.78 15.07
C SER A 477 -16.10 -2.04 16.22
N ALA A 478 -16.22 -2.71 17.37
CA ALA A 478 -16.73 -2.12 18.60
C ALA A 478 -16.09 -2.77 19.83
N THR A 479 -15.76 -1.96 20.84
CA THR A 479 -15.18 -2.45 22.11
C THR A 479 -16.29 -2.84 23.08
N ALA A 480 -16.42 -4.13 23.34
CA ALA A 480 -17.23 -4.69 24.41
C ALA A 480 -16.48 -4.58 25.74
N TYR A 481 -17.13 -4.11 26.80
CA TYR A 481 -16.52 -4.07 28.14
C TYR A 481 -17.15 -5.06 29.12
N THR A 482 -18.32 -5.60 28.78
CA THR A 482 -18.97 -6.67 29.51
C THR A 482 -19.97 -7.41 28.63
N GLY A 483 -20.37 -8.60 29.05
CA GLY A 483 -21.38 -9.40 28.38
C GLY A 483 -21.81 -10.59 29.24
N TYR A 484 -22.85 -11.28 28.78
CA TYR A 484 -23.37 -12.47 29.43
C TYR A 484 -23.81 -13.50 28.41
N ALA A 485 -23.38 -14.75 28.61
CA ALA A 485 -23.71 -15.87 27.74
C ALA A 485 -25.07 -16.50 28.10
N TRP A 486 -26.16 -16.07 27.45
CA TRP A 486 -27.52 -16.62 27.63
C TRP A 486 -27.80 -17.90 26.80
N GLY A 487 -26.76 -18.55 26.25
CA GLY A 487 -26.88 -19.61 25.23
C GLY A 487 -27.07 -19.06 23.81
N GLY A 488 -27.14 -19.92 22.79
CA GLY A 488 -27.14 -19.52 21.37
C GLY A 488 -25.75 -19.57 20.73
N ASP A 489 -25.59 -19.02 19.52
CA ASP A 489 -24.29 -19.01 18.81
C ASP A 489 -23.31 -17.94 19.30
N GLY A 490 -23.78 -17.02 20.16
CA GLY A 490 -23.00 -15.91 20.74
C GLY A 490 -22.56 -14.84 19.74
N SER A 491 -23.05 -14.88 18.50
CA SER A 491 -22.61 -13.98 17.43
C SER A 491 -23.39 -12.67 17.44
N VAL A 492 -22.70 -11.57 17.19
CA VAL A 492 -23.29 -10.27 16.85
C VAL A 492 -23.28 -10.12 15.34
N TYR A 493 -24.47 -9.99 14.77
CA TYR A 493 -24.72 -9.88 13.34
C TYR A 493 -24.88 -8.43 12.92
N THR A 494 -24.28 -8.06 11.78
CA THR A 494 -24.40 -6.73 11.18
C THR A 494 -25.44 -6.76 10.06
N TYR A 495 -26.36 -5.79 10.05
CA TYR A 495 -27.34 -5.61 8.99
C TYR A 495 -27.26 -4.20 8.42
N PHE A 496 -27.53 -4.08 7.13
CA PHE A 496 -27.68 -2.79 6.48
C PHE A 496 -29.01 -2.13 6.86
N VAL A 497 -28.97 -0.81 7.08
CA VAL A 497 -30.14 0.05 7.32
C VAL A 497 -30.15 1.11 6.22
N SER A 498 -31.18 1.10 5.38
CA SER A 498 -31.26 1.99 4.20
C SER A 498 -31.92 3.35 4.46
N ASP A 499 -32.41 3.56 5.68
CA ASP A 499 -32.98 4.84 6.09
C ASP A 499 -32.00 5.50 7.05
N ASP A 500 -31.28 6.50 6.55
CA ASP A 500 -30.33 7.29 7.33
C ASP A 500 -30.96 8.51 8.00
N ALA A 501 -32.29 8.71 7.91
CA ALA A 501 -32.96 9.87 8.50
C ALA A 501 -33.19 9.77 10.01
N TRP A 502 -32.84 8.65 10.65
CA TRP A 502 -33.02 8.49 12.08
C TRP A 502 -32.14 9.47 12.88
N GLY A 503 -32.77 10.13 13.85
CA GLY A 503 -32.09 11.01 14.78
C GLY A 503 -31.69 10.25 16.04
N GLU A 504 -30.43 10.30 16.41
CA GLU A 504 -29.87 9.64 17.60
C GLU A 504 -30.65 9.92 18.88
N ASN A 505 -30.99 11.18 19.16
CA ASN A 505 -31.75 11.60 20.35
C ASN A 505 -33.27 11.46 20.20
N THR A 506 -33.72 10.82 19.12
CA THR A 506 -35.15 10.58 18.81
C THR A 506 -35.46 9.12 18.49
N LEU A 507 -34.44 8.28 18.32
CA LEU A 507 -34.58 6.86 18.01
C LEU A 507 -35.16 6.13 19.23
N THR A 508 -36.25 5.41 19.04
CA THR A 508 -36.87 4.54 20.04
C THR A 508 -37.16 3.18 19.39
N TRP A 509 -37.59 2.20 20.19
CA TRP A 509 -37.99 0.90 19.62
C TRP A 509 -39.11 1.04 18.59
N ASN A 510 -40.06 1.96 18.84
CA ASN A 510 -41.22 2.18 17.97
C ASN A 510 -40.88 2.98 16.70
N THR A 511 -39.76 3.73 16.69
CA THR A 511 -39.33 4.56 15.54
C THR A 511 -38.11 4.01 14.80
N LYS A 512 -37.60 2.84 15.20
CA LYS A 512 -36.39 2.28 14.59
C LYS A 512 -36.58 1.94 13.10
N PRO A 513 -35.58 2.23 12.26
CA PRO A 513 -35.67 1.91 10.84
C PRO A 513 -35.60 0.39 10.62
N ALA A 514 -36.21 -0.06 9.52
CA ALA A 514 -36.16 -1.47 9.11
C ALA A 514 -34.79 -1.81 8.51
N VAL A 515 -34.39 -3.08 8.61
CA VAL A 515 -33.20 -3.61 7.93
C VAL A 515 -33.56 -4.22 6.59
N LEU A 516 -32.63 -4.19 5.64
CA LEU A 516 -32.76 -4.84 4.34
C LEU A 516 -31.81 -6.03 4.21
N GLY A 517 -32.30 -7.11 3.62
CA GLY A 517 -31.48 -8.27 3.24
C GLY A 517 -31.05 -9.18 4.40
N ASN A 518 -30.05 -10.01 4.12
CA ASN A 518 -29.42 -10.92 5.09
C ASN A 518 -28.35 -10.18 5.91
N ALA A 519 -27.88 -10.82 6.97
CA ALA A 519 -26.72 -10.31 7.71
C ALA A 519 -25.51 -10.17 6.77
N LEU A 520 -24.84 -9.02 6.83
CA LEU A 520 -23.62 -8.73 6.07
C LEU A 520 -22.38 -9.41 6.67
N GLY A 521 -22.54 -10.14 7.77
CA GLY A 521 -21.47 -10.80 8.51
C GLY A 521 -21.72 -10.73 10.01
N SER A 522 -20.78 -11.29 10.77
CA SER A 522 -20.88 -11.33 12.23
C SER A 522 -19.50 -11.39 12.88
N TRP A 523 -19.48 -11.19 14.19
CA TRP A 523 -18.34 -11.51 15.05
C TRP A 523 -18.82 -12.17 16.33
N TRP A 524 -17.89 -12.83 17.00
CA TRP A 524 -18.17 -13.57 18.23
C TRP A 524 -17.22 -13.14 19.34
N LEU A 525 -17.74 -13.05 20.57
CA LEU A 525 -16.98 -12.71 21.78
C LEU A 525 -17.30 -13.71 22.89
N TRP A 526 -16.30 -14.08 23.68
CA TRP A 526 -16.44 -14.99 24.81
C TRP A 526 -16.38 -14.26 26.15
N TYR A 527 -17.20 -14.66 27.11
CA TYR A 527 -17.22 -14.08 28.46
C TYR A 527 -16.99 -15.20 29.49
N ASN A 528 -15.84 -15.19 30.18
CA ASN A 528 -15.42 -16.21 31.15
C ASN A 528 -15.35 -15.69 32.59
N ASP A 529 -16.40 -15.01 33.06
CA ASP A 529 -16.49 -14.39 34.39
C ASP A 529 -15.43 -13.30 34.70
N ASN A 530 -14.50 -13.02 33.78
CA ASN A 530 -13.57 -11.89 33.84
C ASN A 530 -14.10 -10.67 33.10
N ILE A 531 -14.08 -9.51 33.77
CA ILE A 531 -14.38 -8.20 33.19
C ILE A 531 -13.11 -7.70 32.49
N GLY A 532 -13.17 -7.52 31.17
CA GLY A 532 -12.07 -6.98 30.38
C GLY A 532 -12.58 -6.49 29.03
N ASP A 533 -11.99 -5.41 28.52
CA ASP A 533 -12.35 -4.85 27.22
C ASP A 533 -11.93 -5.84 26.10
N GLN A 534 -12.86 -6.20 25.23
CA GLN A 534 -12.67 -7.05 24.05
C GLN A 534 -13.15 -6.32 22.80
N VAL A 535 -12.49 -6.51 21.66
CA VAL A 535 -12.90 -5.91 20.40
C VAL A 535 -13.59 -6.96 19.54
N GLY A 536 -14.86 -6.71 19.22
CA GLY A 536 -15.57 -7.45 18.19
C GLY A 536 -15.41 -6.75 16.84
N SER A 537 -15.25 -7.50 15.76
CA SER A 537 -15.14 -6.89 14.42
C SER A 537 -15.70 -7.76 13.30
N ASN A 538 -16.48 -7.13 12.40
CA ASN A 538 -16.93 -7.72 11.14
C ASN A 538 -16.04 -7.21 9.99
N SER A 539 -15.40 -8.11 9.23
CA SER A 539 -14.64 -7.80 8.01
C SER A 539 -15.15 -8.56 6.79
N SER A 540 -16.43 -8.95 6.81
CA SER A 540 -17.06 -9.70 5.72
C SER A 540 -16.98 -8.95 4.39
N PRO A 541 -16.68 -9.63 3.27
CA PRO A 541 -16.73 -9.04 1.93
C PRO A 541 -18.10 -8.43 1.57
N ASP A 542 -19.19 -8.87 2.19
CA ASP A 542 -20.54 -8.38 1.94
C ASP A 542 -20.74 -6.93 2.41
N LEU A 543 -19.85 -6.40 3.26
CA LEU A 543 -19.83 -4.98 3.64
C LEU A 543 -19.36 -4.05 2.51
N ILE A 544 -18.53 -4.55 1.58
CA ILE A 544 -17.93 -3.75 0.50
C ILE A 544 -18.98 -3.18 -0.47
N PRO A 545 -19.89 -4.00 -1.07
CA PRO A 545 -20.83 -3.48 -2.05
C PRO A 545 -21.81 -2.46 -1.46
N VAL A 546 -22.23 -2.60 -0.19
CA VAL A 546 -23.11 -1.62 0.45
C VAL A 546 -22.37 -0.31 0.74
N ALA A 547 -21.15 -0.36 1.27
CA ALA A 547 -20.36 0.84 1.51
C ALA A 547 -20.03 1.58 0.21
N GLN A 548 -19.76 0.85 -0.89
CA GLN A 548 -19.52 1.45 -2.19
C GLN A 548 -20.78 2.12 -2.76
N ALA A 549 -21.94 1.51 -2.58
CA ALA A 549 -23.21 2.07 -3.03
C ALA A 549 -23.53 3.38 -2.30
N GLU A 550 -23.40 3.42 -0.97
CA GLU A 550 -23.64 4.63 -0.18
C GLU A 550 -22.62 5.74 -0.45
N LEU A 551 -21.34 5.40 -0.62
CA LEU A 551 -20.31 6.37 -1.06
C LEU A 551 -20.65 6.98 -2.42
N SER A 552 -21.29 6.22 -3.32
CA SER A 552 -21.73 6.73 -4.62
C SER A 552 -23.06 7.48 -4.55
N GLY A 553 -23.77 7.35 -3.43
CA GLY A 553 -25.11 7.86 -3.18
C GLY A 553 -25.08 9.05 -2.22
N ASP A 554 -25.71 8.89 -1.06
CA ASP A 554 -25.95 9.97 -0.10
C ASP A 554 -24.79 10.21 0.88
N HIS A 555 -23.73 9.41 0.79
CA HIS A 555 -22.54 9.48 1.62
C HIS A 555 -22.83 9.25 3.12
N GLN A 556 -23.88 8.49 3.46
CA GLN A 556 -24.14 8.03 4.81
C GLN A 556 -24.31 6.51 4.82
N ILE A 557 -23.81 5.84 5.86
CA ILE A 557 -24.04 4.40 6.01
C ILE A 557 -24.47 4.06 7.42
N SER A 558 -25.63 3.41 7.52
CA SER A 558 -26.20 2.94 8.78
C SER A 558 -26.17 1.41 8.90
N PHE A 559 -25.85 0.94 10.10
CA PHE A 559 -25.86 -0.47 10.46
C PHE A 559 -26.75 -0.71 11.68
N ARG A 560 -27.44 -1.85 11.70
CA ARG A 560 -28.04 -2.43 12.90
C ARG A 560 -27.22 -3.63 13.35
N LEU A 561 -26.92 -3.68 14.64
CA LEU A 561 -26.33 -4.82 15.33
C LEU A 561 -27.38 -5.55 16.17
N ASN A 562 -27.46 -6.87 15.99
CA ASN A 562 -28.30 -7.75 16.79
C ASN A 562 -27.53 -9.02 17.18
N SER A 563 -27.90 -9.64 18.29
CA SER A 563 -27.40 -10.97 18.69
C SER A 563 -28.57 -11.93 18.78
N TRP A 564 -28.36 -13.22 18.55
CA TRP A 564 -29.35 -14.26 18.86
C TRP A 564 -28.98 -15.11 20.06
N GLY A 565 -27.83 -14.83 20.67
CA GLY A 565 -27.36 -15.55 21.85
C GLY A 565 -27.03 -14.61 22.98
N TYR A 566 -25.81 -14.08 22.97
CA TYR A 566 -25.25 -13.35 24.11
C TYR A 566 -25.80 -11.94 24.21
N ARG A 567 -25.85 -11.44 25.45
CA ARG A 567 -25.93 -10.00 25.67
C ARG A 567 -24.51 -9.45 25.69
N THR A 568 -24.26 -8.43 24.90
CA THR A 568 -22.99 -7.71 24.90
C THR A 568 -23.24 -6.22 25.07
N ASN A 569 -22.44 -5.62 25.95
CA ASN A 569 -22.47 -4.19 26.19
C ASN A 569 -21.18 -3.58 25.62
N TYR A 570 -21.35 -2.70 24.64
CA TYR A 570 -20.28 -1.98 23.95
C TYR A 570 -20.18 -0.55 24.46
N ARG A 571 -19.01 0.07 24.30
CA ARG A 571 -18.86 1.51 24.47
C ARG A 571 -19.56 2.23 23.31
N SER A 572 -20.28 3.31 23.63
CA SER A 572 -20.86 4.20 22.61
C SER A 572 -19.86 5.27 22.17
N ARG A 573 -20.26 6.13 21.23
CA ARG A 573 -19.47 7.29 20.81
C ARG A 573 -19.35 8.34 21.95
N GLU A 574 -20.28 8.39 22.91
CA GLU A 574 -20.23 9.27 24.09
C GLU A 574 -19.15 8.83 25.08
N TYR A 575 -18.61 7.63 24.94
CA TYR A 575 -17.59 7.13 25.84
C TYR A 575 -16.31 7.99 25.78
N THR A 576 -15.71 8.26 26.93
CA THR A 576 -14.65 9.27 27.07
C THR A 576 -13.36 8.91 26.34
N ASN A 577 -13.04 7.63 26.20
CA ASN A 577 -11.87 7.17 25.45
C ASN A 577 -12.22 6.92 23.98
N ALA A 578 -11.76 7.80 23.10
CA ALA A 578 -12.02 7.71 21.66
C ALA A 578 -11.54 6.41 21.01
N ASN A 579 -10.47 5.80 21.53
CA ASN A 579 -9.91 4.55 20.99
C ASN A 579 -10.76 3.32 21.31
N GLN A 580 -11.77 3.45 22.17
CA GLN A 580 -12.67 2.36 22.56
C GLN A 580 -14.08 2.54 21.99
N ARG A 581 -14.32 3.59 21.20
CA ARG A 581 -15.59 3.83 20.51
C ARG A 581 -15.73 2.89 19.31
N PRO A 582 -16.93 2.67 18.78
CA PRO A 582 -17.10 1.95 17.53
C PRO A 582 -16.33 2.64 16.39
N GLN A 583 -15.87 1.86 15.40
CA GLN A 583 -15.11 2.38 14.27
C GLN A 583 -15.50 1.66 12.97
N LEU A 584 -15.49 2.40 11.87
CA LEU A 584 -15.58 1.87 10.50
C LEU A 584 -14.27 2.15 9.77
N GLU A 585 -13.48 1.11 9.54
CA GLU A 585 -12.24 1.17 8.78
C GLU A 585 -12.51 0.81 7.32
N LEU A 586 -12.10 1.67 6.39
CA LEU A 586 -12.31 1.52 4.95
C LEU A 586 -10.98 1.52 4.22
N VAL A 587 -10.70 0.48 3.43
CA VAL A 587 -9.55 0.47 2.52
C VAL A 587 -9.99 0.90 1.12
N LEU A 588 -9.32 1.88 0.53
CA LEU A 588 -9.66 2.44 -0.80
C LEU A 588 -8.63 2.01 -1.88
N GLU A 589 -8.97 2.12 -3.16
CA GLU A 589 -8.10 1.84 -4.32
C GLU A 589 -8.46 2.75 -5.50
#